data_AF-A0AAW6EE72-F1
#
_entry.id   AF-A0AAW6EE72-F1
#
_cell.length_a   1.000
_cell.length_b   1.000
_cell.length_c   1.000
_cell.angle_alpha   90.00
_cell.angle_beta   90.00
_cell.angle_gamma   90.00
#
_symmetry.space_group_name_H-M   'P 1'
#
loop_
_entity.id
_entity.type
_entity.pdbx_description
1 polymer ?
#
loop_
_entity_poly.entity_id
_entity_poly.type
_entity_poly.pdbx_seq_one_letter_code
_entity_poly.pdbx_strand_id
1 'polypeptide(L)'
;MITKTISMCQGKGSLSHNNREFTAKNIDPLRTANNIVFVQQDLGEAYHQLFDEAVERYNAHQKRKDRMIDDYFQHLFNREPSKSVITGANKQKSFYEDLVQIGTKDDTGVGTPDAEIAVACLREYMEYFQARNPNFYVFNAVLHLDEATPHLHINYIPVGYYERGLDTRNAMAKALEEMGFGKGSNAINNWRLEQWEVLQDICFNHGIIISEPQKSRGYNYTVEEYGKHQDEIKALNAEKAQVEGELAEKQAKREALDQQIEQKTAQVKTILNYIPDYEKEFKIEDECDQLRRELIGLLDGKLSIMKHKDAIIAKVQRLCKLVKKVNDNAYKSGNTIYSLHEKLDAAMKEYDDACQRWKCAAEERTELRRDNAALSAEVDDLTEFVSLLKRLEPQKYDEVKQAQEYVHSQREQEAQQQSATRKKKSWGLE
;
A
#
# COMPACT_ATOMS: atom_id res chain seq x y z
N MET A 1 -3.93 -20.81 -15.64
CA MET A 1 -2.98 -21.45 -14.69
C MET A 1 -2.25 -20.33 -13.98
N ILE A 2 -2.13 -20.41 -12.66
CA ILE A 2 -1.39 -19.40 -11.89
C ILE A 2 0.11 -19.67 -12.10
N THR A 3 0.85 -18.66 -12.53
CA THR A 3 2.30 -18.76 -12.74
C THR A 3 3.04 -18.52 -11.42
N LYS A 4 4.08 -19.31 -11.15
CA LYS A 4 4.96 -19.15 -9.98
C LYS A 4 6.28 -18.46 -10.38
N THR A 5 7.03 -17.98 -9.39
CA THR A 5 8.35 -17.37 -9.59
C THR A 5 9.46 -18.30 -9.11
N ILE A 6 10.68 -18.14 -9.64
CA ILE A 6 11.88 -18.74 -9.06
C ILE A 6 12.69 -17.61 -8.44
N SER A 7 13.17 -17.83 -7.21
CA SER A 7 14.13 -16.96 -6.54
C SER A 7 15.43 -17.72 -6.34
N MET A 8 16.52 -17.21 -6.92
CA MET A 8 17.88 -17.68 -6.70
C MET A 8 18.74 -16.50 -6.28
N CYS A 9 19.22 -16.50 -5.04
CA CYS A 9 20.06 -15.41 -4.53
C CYS A 9 21.23 -15.94 -3.71
N GLN A 10 22.28 -15.12 -3.62
CA GLN A 10 23.41 -15.45 -2.77
C GLN A 10 23.03 -15.22 -1.31
N GLY A 11 23.02 -16.29 -0.52
CA GLY A 11 22.75 -16.25 0.90
C GLY A 11 23.89 -15.63 1.71
N LYS A 12 23.64 -15.44 3.01
CA LYS A 12 24.64 -14.88 3.95
C LYS A 12 25.69 -15.91 4.35
N GLY A 13 25.42 -17.19 4.16
CA GLY A 13 26.27 -18.33 4.49
C GLY A 13 26.40 -18.51 5.99
N SER A 14 25.30 -18.93 6.64
CA SER A 14 25.25 -19.25 8.06
C SER A 14 24.95 -20.74 8.26
N LEU A 15 25.99 -21.53 8.52
CA LEU A 15 25.86 -22.98 8.72
C LEU A 15 25.07 -23.31 9.99
N SER A 16 25.19 -22.47 11.03
CA SER A 16 24.41 -22.64 12.26
C SER A 16 22.90 -22.46 12.03
N HIS A 17 22.50 -21.57 11.10
CA HIS A 17 21.10 -21.42 10.69
C HIS A 17 20.64 -22.64 9.89
N ASN A 18 21.41 -23.02 8.87
CA ASN A 18 21.07 -24.09 7.94
C ASN A 18 20.95 -25.45 8.65
N ASN A 19 21.83 -25.70 9.61
CA ASN A 19 21.85 -26.93 10.38
C ASN A 19 21.05 -26.84 11.69
N ARG A 20 20.25 -25.77 11.86
CA ARG A 20 19.32 -25.60 12.98
C ARG A 20 19.98 -25.70 14.36
N GLU A 21 21.19 -25.15 14.49
CA GLU A 21 21.92 -25.08 15.76
C GLU A 21 21.37 -23.99 16.70
N PHE A 22 20.50 -23.13 16.20
CA PHE A 22 19.70 -22.18 16.97
C PHE A 22 18.30 -22.04 16.38
N THR A 23 17.35 -21.58 17.19
CA THR A 23 15.96 -21.32 16.75
C THR A 23 15.76 -19.82 16.50
N ALA A 24 15.36 -19.47 15.28
CA ALA A 24 14.95 -18.12 14.89
C ALA A 24 13.42 -17.97 14.98
N LYS A 25 12.91 -16.72 15.04
CA LYS A 25 11.47 -16.44 15.19
C LYS A 25 10.60 -17.00 14.06
N ASN A 26 11.15 -17.13 12.86
CA ASN A 26 10.50 -17.64 11.65
C ASN A 26 10.54 -19.17 11.51
N ILE A 27 11.22 -19.88 12.42
CA ILE A 27 11.32 -21.34 12.42
C ILE A 27 10.21 -21.92 13.29
N ASP A 28 9.47 -22.88 12.74
CA ASP A 28 8.52 -23.72 13.48
C ASP A 28 9.22 -25.00 13.97
N PRO A 29 9.52 -25.12 15.29
CA PRO A 29 10.26 -26.25 15.83
C PRO A 29 9.58 -27.60 15.62
N LEU A 30 8.25 -27.63 15.44
CA LEU A 30 7.50 -28.87 15.21
C LEU A 30 7.72 -29.44 13.81
N ARG A 31 8.17 -28.61 12.86
CA ARG A 31 8.40 -29.00 11.47
C ARG A 31 9.88 -29.22 11.14
N THR A 32 10.81 -28.85 12.03
CA THR A 32 12.26 -28.97 11.77
C THR A 32 12.70 -30.40 11.45
N ALA A 33 12.04 -31.42 12.03
CA ALA A 33 12.30 -32.82 11.72
C ALA A 33 11.97 -33.21 10.26
N ASN A 34 11.20 -32.39 9.54
CA ASN A 34 10.86 -32.60 8.14
C ASN A 34 11.91 -32.02 7.18
N ASN A 35 12.86 -31.23 7.67
CA ASN A 35 13.94 -30.69 6.84
C ASN A 35 14.75 -31.83 6.22
N ILE A 36 15.21 -31.63 4.98
CA ILE A 36 15.97 -32.65 4.25
C ILE A 36 17.42 -32.18 4.16
N VAL A 37 18.33 -32.92 4.80
CA VAL A 37 19.77 -32.72 4.71
C VAL A 37 20.31 -33.61 3.59
N PHE A 38 20.89 -33.01 2.55
CA PHE A 38 21.52 -33.74 1.44
C PHE A 38 23.00 -34.01 1.72
N VAL A 39 23.71 -32.99 2.22
CA VAL A 39 25.13 -33.05 2.57
C VAL A 39 25.36 -32.20 3.81
N GLN A 40 26.21 -32.68 4.72
CA GLN A 40 26.64 -31.93 5.90
C GLN A 40 28.05 -32.36 6.31
N GLN A 41 29.05 -31.69 5.76
CA GLN A 41 30.46 -31.84 6.08
C GLN A 41 30.96 -30.61 6.84
N ASP A 42 31.92 -30.79 7.75
CA ASP A 42 32.60 -29.65 8.38
C ASP A 42 33.42 -28.86 7.34
N LEU A 43 33.44 -27.53 7.48
CA LEU A 43 34.14 -26.67 6.52
C LEU A 43 35.66 -26.91 6.52
N GLY A 44 36.26 -27.14 7.69
CA GLY A 44 37.69 -27.44 7.81
C GLY A 44 38.03 -28.77 7.16
N GLU A 45 37.23 -29.81 7.45
CA GLU A 45 37.38 -31.13 6.81
C GLU A 45 37.27 -31.05 5.28
N ALA A 46 36.31 -30.28 4.76
CA ALA A 46 36.16 -30.07 3.32
C ALA A 46 37.40 -29.38 2.72
N TYR A 47 37.99 -28.42 3.42
CA TYR A 47 39.22 -27.75 2.97
C TYR A 47 40.42 -28.68 2.94
N HIS A 48 40.59 -29.50 3.99
CA HIS A 48 41.66 -30.50 4.03
C HIS A 48 41.53 -31.50 2.87
N GLN A 49 40.32 -32.02 2.66
CA GLN A 49 40.03 -32.94 1.54
C GLN A 49 40.34 -32.33 0.17
N LEU A 50 40.05 -31.04 -0.02
CA LEU A 50 40.20 -30.39 -1.31
C LEU A 50 41.62 -29.91 -1.61
N PHE A 51 42.39 -29.51 -0.59
CA PHE A 51 43.60 -28.69 -0.82
C PHE A 51 44.88 -29.26 -0.20
N ASP A 52 44.84 -30.18 0.75
CA ASP A 52 46.05 -30.66 1.44
C ASP A 52 47.03 -31.31 0.45
N GLU A 53 46.55 -32.19 -0.43
CA GLU A 53 47.41 -32.84 -1.43
C GLU A 53 48.08 -31.82 -2.37
N ALA A 54 47.35 -30.77 -2.74
CA ALA A 54 47.88 -29.68 -3.56
C ALA A 54 48.94 -28.86 -2.81
N VAL A 55 48.71 -28.60 -1.52
CA VAL A 55 49.68 -27.91 -0.65
C VAL A 55 50.94 -28.75 -0.47
N GLU A 56 50.82 -30.06 -0.27
CA GLU A 56 51.96 -30.97 -0.20
C GLU A 56 52.81 -30.93 -1.48
N ARG A 57 52.16 -31.06 -2.65
CA ARG A 57 52.84 -30.93 -3.94
C ARG A 57 53.52 -29.57 -4.11
N TYR A 58 52.87 -28.49 -3.71
CA TYR A 58 53.43 -27.13 -3.80
C TYR A 58 54.64 -26.96 -2.87
N ASN A 59 54.53 -27.39 -1.62
CA ASN A 59 55.57 -27.29 -0.59
C ASN A 59 56.81 -28.12 -0.92
N ALA A 60 56.65 -29.30 -1.54
CA ALA A 60 57.77 -30.14 -1.98
C ALA A 60 58.75 -29.43 -2.93
N HIS A 61 58.28 -28.41 -3.65
CA HIS A 61 59.08 -27.61 -4.57
C HIS A 61 59.59 -26.30 -3.96
N GLN A 62 59.22 -25.96 -2.72
CA GLN A 62 59.65 -24.73 -2.05
C GLN A 62 60.99 -24.89 -1.34
N LYS A 63 61.97 -24.05 -1.71
CA LYS A 63 63.27 -23.97 -1.01
C LYS A 63 63.27 -23.03 0.19
N ARG A 64 62.26 -22.16 0.27
CA ARG A 64 62.17 -21.07 1.25
C ARG A 64 61.05 -21.38 2.25
N LYS A 65 61.41 -21.46 3.54
CA LYS A 65 60.46 -21.78 4.62
C LYS A 65 59.29 -20.79 4.69
N ASP A 66 59.55 -19.51 4.43
CA ASP A 66 58.51 -18.47 4.45
C ASP A 66 57.50 -18.55 3.30
N ARG A 67 57.74 -19.41 2.30
CA ARG A 67 56.81 -19.66 1.18
C ARG A 67 56.02 -20.96 1.33
N MET A 68 56.34 -21.77 2.32
CA MET A 68 55.60 -23.01 2.60
C MET A 68 54.25 -22.67 3.23
N ILE A 69 53.23 -23.43 2.87
CA ILE A 69 51.88 -23.29 3.39
C ILE A 69 51.67 -24.41 4.40
N ASP A 70 51.50 -24.07 5.68
CA ASP A 70 51.25 -25.07 6.72
C ASP A 70 49.79 -25.54 6.68
N ASP A 71 48.84 -24.60 6.68
CA ASP A 71 47.41 -24.84 6.54
C ASP A 71 46.81 -23.91 5.47
N TYR A 72 46.06 -24.47 4.51
CA TYR A 72 45.56 -23.69 3.37
C TYR A 72 44.48 -22.68 3.79
N PHE A 73 43.59 -23.05 4.71
CA PHE A 73 42.50 -22.19 5.14
C PHE A 73 43.05 -20.96 5.88
N GLN A 74 43.91 -21.19 6.87
CA GLN A 74 44.60 -20.14 7.62
C GLN A 74 45.49 -19.30 6.71
N HIS A 75 46.13 -19.89 5.70
CA HIS A 75 46.91 -19.14 4.71
C HIS A 75 46.05 -18.14 3.92
N LEU A 76 44.81 -18.50 3.57
CA LEU A 76 43.90 -17.61 2.85
C LEU A 76 43.22 -16.56 3.72
N PHE A 77 42.86 -16.92 4.96
CA PHE A 77 41.93 -16.13 5.77
C PHE A 77 42.52 -15.60 7.09
N ASN A 78 43.73 -16.03 7.47
CA ASN A 78 44.38 -15.71 8.74
C ASN A 78 43.50 -16.00 9.97
N ARG A 79 42.64 -17.04 9.87
CA ARG A 79 41.65 -17.45 10.89
C ARG A 79 41.37 -18.93 10.74
N GLU A 80 40.86 -19.55 11.80
CA GLU A 80 40.30 -20.90 11.74
C GLU A 80 38.96 -20.93 10.98
N PRO A 81 38.56 -22.09 10.42
CA PRO A 81 37.22 -22.30 9.90
C PRO A 81 36.14 -21.90 10.89
N SER A 82 35.05 -21.32 10.38
CA SER A 82 33.92 -20.89 11.20
C SER A 82 32.60 -21.23 10.52
N LYS A 83 31.52 -21.25 11.31
CA LYS A 83 30.16 -21.52 10.82
C LYS A 83 29.54 -20.37 10.01
N SER A 84 30.26 -19.26 9.86
CA SER A 84 29.87 -18.13 9.02
C SER A 84 30.93 -17.89 7.94
N VAL A 85 30.51 -17.26 6.84
CA VAL A 85 31.45 -16.88 5.76
C VAL A 85 32.56 -15.97 6.29
N ILE A 86 33.80 -16.34 6.02
CA ILE A 86 34.98 -15.50 6.22
C ILE A 86 35.38 -14.91 4.87
N THR A 87 35.61 -13.60 4.82
CA THR A 87 36.09 -12.92 3.61
C THR A 87 37.55 -12.54 3.79
N GLY A 88 38.42 -13.07 2.93
CA GLY A 88 39.84 -12.76 2.90
C GLY A 88 40.13 -11.37 2.35
N ALA A 89 41.37 -10.90 2.51
CA ALA A 89 41.78 -9.56 2.06
C ALA A 89 41.61 -9.34 0.54
N ASN A 90 41.69 -10.41 -0.25
CA ASN A 90 41.46 -10.43 -1.69
C ASN A 90 39.97 -10.52 -2.09
N LYS A 91 39.04 -10.34 -1.13
CA LYS A 91 37.58 -10.49 -1.28
C LYS A 91 37.10 -11.91 -1.59
N GLN A 92 37.98 -12.90 -1.51
CA GLN A 92 37.60 -14.30 -1.58
C GLN A 92 36.80 -14.70 -0.35
N LYS A 93 35.76 -15.51 -0.54
CA LYS A 93 34.97 -16.05 0.57
C LYS A 93 35.42 -17.49 0.87
N SER A 94 35.36 -17.87 2.14
CA SER A 94 35.62 -19.25 2.58
C SER A 94 34.65 -20.24 1.95
N PHE A 95 33.41 -19.84 1.75
CA PHE A 95 32.43 -20.55 0.94
C PHE A 95 31.36 -19.58 0.43
N TYR A 96 30.51 -20.09 -0.47
CA TYR A 96 29.41 -19.36 -1.08
C TYR A 96 28.12 -20.12 -0.79
N GLU A 97 27.04 -19.39 -0.54
CA GLU A 97 25.71 -19.95 -0.32
C GLU A 97 24.79 -19.48 -1.43
N ASP A 98 24.11 -20.41 -2.07
CA ASP A 98 22.98 -20.13 -2.95
C ASP A 98 21.68 -20.58 -2.27
N LEU A 99 20.71 -19.67 -2.25
CA LEU A 99 19.37 -19.87 -1.72
C LEU A 99 18.40 -19.99 -2.88
N VAL A 100 17.70 -21.12 -2.97
CA VAL A 100 16.79 -21.46 -4.08
C VAL A 100 15.38 -21.69 -3.55
N GLN A 101 14.40 -20.98 -4.10
CA GLN A 101 12.98 -21.07 -3.73
C GLN A 101 12.09 -21.02 -4.96
N ILE A 102 10.99 -21.78 -4.93
CA ILE A 102 9.92 -21.74 -5.92
C ILE A 102 8.69 -21.11 -5.27
N GLY A 103 8.12 -20.09 -5.92
CA GLY A 103 6.92 -19.39 -5.48
C GLY A 103 7.13 -18.48 -4.27
N THR A 104 6.01 -18.08 -3.68
CA THR A 104 5.94 -17.21 -2.51
C THR A 104 5.22 -17.93 -1.35
N LYS A 105 5.21 -17.33 -0.16
CA LYS A 105 4.43 -17.89 0.96
C LYS A 105 2.93 -18.00 0.66
N ASP A 106 2.42 -17.14 -0.22
CA ASP A 106 0.99 -17.02 -0.50
C ASP A 106 0.53 -18.05 -1.54
N ASP A 107 1.44 -18.52 -2.41
CA ASP A 107 1.15 -19.50 -3.47
C ASP A 107 1.81 -20.89 -3.26
N THR A 108 2.87 -20.97 -2.47
CA THR A 108 3.70 -22.18 -2.26
C THR A 108 4.08 -22.32 -0.77
N GLY A 109 3.24 -21.81 0.12
CA GLY A 109 3.45 -21.92 1.56
C GLY A 109 3.46 -23.37 2.03
N VAL A 110 4.33 -23.70 3.00
CA VAL A 110 4.44 -25.06 3.54
C VAL A 110 3.07 -25.56 4.02
N GLY A 111 2.74 -26.82 3.69
CA GLY A 111 1.46 -27.46 4.02
C GLY A 111 0.39 -27.33 2.93
N THR A 112 0.72 -26.67 1.81
CA THR A 112 -0.12 -26.65 0.60
C THR A 112 0.32 -27.74 -0.40
N PRO A 113 -0.57 -28.21 -1.28
CA PRO A 113 -0.19 -29.15 -2.36
C PRO A 113 0.91 -28.62 -3.26
N ASP A 114 0.89 -27.32 -3.56
CA ASP A 114 1.92 -26.67 -4.37
C ASP A 114 3.29 -26.70 -3.70
N ALA A 115 3.35 -26.65 -2.37
CA ALA A 115 4.60 -26.80 -1.63
C ALA A 115 5.18 -28.21 -1.76
N GLU A 116 4.35 -29.25 -1.79
CA GLU A 116 4.83 -30.63 -2.00
C GLU A 116 5.47 -30.80 -3.40
N ILE A 117 4.86 -30.20 -4.43
CA ILE A 117 5.41 -30.20 -5.79
C ILE A 117 6.72 -29.39 -5.82
N ALA A 118 6.76 -28.20 -5.19
CA ALA A 118 7.98 -27.41 -5.10
C ALA A 118 9.12 -28.16 -4.38
N VAL A 119 8.80 -28.93 -3.33
CA VAL A 119 9.77 -29.81 -2.66
C VAL A 119 10.31 -30.88 -3.60
N ALA A 120 9.45 -31.52 -4.41
CA ALA A 120 9.89 -32.49 -5.41
C ALA A 120 10.84 -31.87 -6.44
N CYS A 121 10.50 -30.68 -6.97
CA CYS A 121 11.36 -29.93 -7.88
C CYS A 121 12.72 -29.59 -7.27
N LEU A 122 12.75 -29.07 -6.03
CA LEU A 122 13.99 -28.68 -5.36
C LEU A 122 14.88 -29.90 -5.04
N ARG A 123 14.26 -31.06 -4.71
CA ARG A 123 14.99 -32.32 -4.51
C ARG A 123 15.66 -32.79 -5.80
N GLU A 124 14.92 -32.83 -6.90
CA GLU A 124 15.46 -33.22 -8.21
C GLU A 124 16.56 -32.26 -8.66
N TYR A 125 16.36 -30.96 -8.46
CA TYR A 125 17.37 -29.95 -8.77
C TYR A 125 18.67 -30.20 -8.00
N MET A 126 18.59 -30.49 -6.70
CA MET A 126 19.76 -30.77 -5.86
C MET A 126 20.45 -32.08 -6.22
N GLU A 127 19.69 -33.14 -6.55
CA GLU A 127 20.22 -34.46 -6.91
C GLU A 127 21.26 -34.39 -8.05
N TYR A 128 20.99 -33.56 -9.06
CA TYR A 128 21.90 -33.36 -10.20
C TYR A 128 22.77 -32.11 -10.09
N PHE A 129 22.71 -31.35 -8.99
CA PHE A 129 23.44 -30.08 -8.86
C PHE A 129 24.95 -30.26 -8.93
N GLN A 130 25.51 -31.22 -8.18
CA GLN A 130 26.96 -31.43 -8.13
C GLN A 130 27.52 -31.90 -9.49
N ALA A 131 26.75 -32.70 -10.25
CA ALA A 131 27.15 -33.18 -11.56
C ALA A 131 27.18 -32.06 -12.62
N ARG A 132 26.22 -31.14 -12.56
CA ARG A 132 26.18 -29.94 -13.42
C ARG A 132 27.26 -28.92 -13.07
N ASN A 133 27.70 -28.91 -11.80
CA ASN A 133 28.63 -27.92 -11.26
C ASN A 133 29.91 -28.60 -10.71
N PRO A 134 30.73 -29.24 -11.56
CA PRO A 134 31.84 -30.09 -11.12
C PRO A 134 32.92 -29.33 -10.34
N ASN A 135 33.09 -28.03 -10.58
CA ASN A 135 34.05 -27.19 -9.87
C ASN A 135 33.50 -26.53 -8.60
N PHE A 136 32.23 -26.74 -8.26
CA PHE A 136 31.63 -26.25 -7.01
C PHE A 136 31.44 -27.42 -6.06
N TYR A 137 32.38 -27.59 -5.12
CA TYR A 137 32.29 -28.65 -4.14
C TYR A 137 31.23 -28.32 -3.09
N VAL A 138 30.09 -29.00 -3.13
CA VAL A 138 28.99 -28.81 -2.17
C VAL A 138 29.31 -29.57 -0.88
N PHE A 139 29.60 -28.84 0.19
CA PHE A 139 29.93 -29.42 1.49
C PHE A 139 28.73 -29.36 2.46
N ASN A 140 27.73 -28.50 2.21
CA ASN A 140 26.51 -28.46 3.00
C ASN A 140 25.30 -28.07 2.13
N ALA A 141 24.24 -28.89 2.14
CA ALA A 141 23.01 -28.59 1.42
C ALA A 141 21.79 -29.07 2.21
N VAL A 142 20.85 -28.16 2.47
CA VAL A 142 19.68 -28.39 3.34
C VAL A 142 18.44 -27.73 2.73
N LEU A 143 17.36 -28.50 2.61
CA LEU A 143 16.04 -28.02 2.25
C LEU A 143 15.19 -27.81 3.50
N HIS A 144 14.83 -26.55 3.77
CA HIS A 144 14.01 -26.17 4.92
C HIS A 144 12.52 -26.26 4.60
N LEU A 145 11.79 -26.99 5.44
CA LEU A 145 10.33 -27.14 5.41
C LEU A 145 9.66 -26.61 6.68
N ASP A 146 10.42 -26.01 7.57
CA ASP A 146 9.98 -25.52 8.87
C ASP A 146 9.78 -24.00 8.93
N GLU A 147 9.95 -23.31 7.81
CA GLU A 147 9.68 -21.88 7.65
C GLU A 147 8.37 -21.64 6.85
N ALA A 148 8.19 -20.44 6.30
CA ALA A 148 6.96 -20.08 5.58
C ALA A 148 6.83 -20.77 4.21
N THR A 149 7.93 -20.90 3.48
CA THR A 149 7.98 -21.44 2.11
C THR A 149 9.14 -22.44 2.02
N PRO A 150 8.99 -23.61 1.35
CA PRO A 150 10.11 -24.52 1.11
C PRO A 150 11.25 -23.81 0.37
N HIS A 151 12.47 -23.90 0.89
CA HIS A 151 13.64 -23.31 0.24
C HIS A 151 14.92 -24.10 0.54
N LEU A 152 15.81 -24.14 -0.44
CA LEU A 152 17.04 -24.92 -0.45
C LEU A 152 18.25 -24.00 -0.24
N HIS A 153 19.07 -24.33 0.74
CA HIS A 153 20.40 -23.74 0.95
C HIS A 153 21.46 -24.66 0.35
N ILE A 154 22.32 -24.13 -0.52
CA ILE A 154 23.44 -24.86 -1.13
C ILE A 154 24.73 -24.11 -0.82
N ASN A 155 25.57 -24.68 0.03
CA ASN A 155 26.86 -24.13 0.43
C ASN A 155 27.99 -24.88 -0.27
N TYR A 156 28.83 -24.14 -0.99
CA TYR A 156 29.87 -24.71 -1.83
C TYR A 156 31.18 -23.93 -1.80
N ILE A 157 32.28 -24.64 -2.08
CA ILE A 157 33.63 -24.11 -2.24
C ILE A 157 33.99 -24.18 -3.73
N PRO A 158 34.28 -23.07 -4.41
CA PRO A 158 34.66 -23.10 -5.81
C PRO A 158 36.13 -23.52 -5.96
N VAL A 159 36.40 -24.58 -6.71
CA VAL A 159 37.73 -25.14 -6.93
C VAL A 159 38.19 -24.80 -8.35
N GLY A 160 39.38 -24.24 -8.49
CA GLY A 160 40.00 -23.98 -9.79
C GLY A 160 41.39 -24.56 -9.88
N TYR A 161 41.74 -25.05 -11.08
CA TYR A 161 43.03 -25.69 -11.34
C TYR A 161 43.99 -24.75 -12.11
N TYR A 162 45.26 -24.78 -11.74
CA TYR A 162 46.29 -23.85 -12.23
C TYR A 162 47.58 -24.59 -12.60
N GLU A 163 48.19 -24.19 -13.70
CA GLU A 163 49.48 -24.76 -14.16
C GLU A 163 50.70 -24.22 -13.40
N ARG A 164 50.57 -23.10 -12.68
CA ARG A 164 51.68 -22.41 -12.02
C ARG A 164 51.37 -22.08 -10.57
N GLY A 165 52.33 -22.32 -9.68
CA GLY A 165 52.19 -22.10 -8.24
C GLY A 165 51.43 -23.24 -7.58
N LEU A 166 50.59 -22.93 -6.58
CA LEU A 166 49.66 -23.91 -6.01
C LEU A 166 48.66 -24.34 -7.08
N ASP A 167 48.58 -25.63 -7.40
CA ASP A 167 47.84 -26.13 -8.57
C ASP A 167 46.33 -26.21 -8.37
N THR A 168 45.85 -26.32 -7.14
CA THR A 168 44.43 -26.40 -6.79
C THR A 168 44.11 -25.32 -5.77
N ARG A 169 43.10 -24.50 -6.03
CA ARG A 169 42.77 -23.34 -5.19
C ARG A 169 41.28 -23.16 -5.00
N ASN A 170 40.89 -22.58 -3.87
CA ASN A 170 39.61 -21.89 -3.84
C ASN A 170 39.72 -20.75 -4.89
N ALA A 171 38.85 -20.74 -5.91
CA ALA A 171 38.94 -19.79 -7.01
C ALA A 171 37.64 -19.71 -7.83
N MET A 172 36.70 -18.86 -7.40
CA MET A 172 35.41 -18.65 -8.10
C MET A 172 35.56 -18.37 -9.60
N ALA A 173 36.43 -17.42 -9.98
CA ALA A 173 36.59 -17.03 -11.37
C ALA A 173 37.14 -18.16 -12.24
N LYS A 174 38.05 -18.98 -11.70
CA LYS A 174 38.66 -20.09 -12.43
C LYS A 174 37.72 -21.29 -12.53
N ALA A 175 36.99 -21.59 -11.45
CA ALA A 175 35.92 -22.58 -11.44
C ALA A 175 34.88 -22.29 -12.52
N LEU A 176 34.39 -21.05 -12.61
CA LEU A 176 33.44 -20.65 -13.64
C LEU A 176 34.01 -20.71 -15.06
N GLU A 177 35.28 -20.33 -15.24
CA GLU A 177 35.97 -20.45 -16.53
C GLU A 177 36.04 -21.91 -17.01
N GLU A 178 36.46 -22.82 -16.12
CA GLU A 178 36.61 -24.25 -16.42
C GLU A 178 35.28 -24.96 -16.68
N MET A 179 34.20 -24.51 -16.03
CA MET A 179 32.85 -24.96 -16.33
C MET A 179 32.25 -24.33 -17.61
N GLY A 180 32.99 -23.47 -18.32
CA GLY A 180 32.57 -22.93 -19.63
C GLY A 180 31.77 -21.64 -19.58
N PHE A 181 31.60 -21.00 -18.42
CA PHE A 181 30.82 -19.76 -18.27
C PHE A 181 31.58 -18.48 -18.68
N GLY A 182 32.85 -18.63 -19.07
CA GLY A 182 33.71 -17.55 -19.53
C GLY A 182 34.44 -16.80 -18.41
N LYS A 183 34.93 -15.60 -18.72
CA LYS A 183 35.74 -14.76 -17.82
C LYS A 183 35.05 -13.45 -17.49
N GLY A 184 35.40 -12.88 -16.33
CA GLY A 184 34.96 -11.55 -15.91
C GLY A 184 33.60 -11.53 -15.23
N SER A 185 33.02 -10.33 -15.11
CA SER A 185 31.82 -10.08 -14.30
C SER A 185 30.57 -10.83 -14.76
N ASN A 186 30.51 -11.25 -16.03
CA ASN A 186 29.33 -11.91 -16.59
C ASN A 186 29.30 -13.43 -16.35
N ALA A 187 30.43 -14.05 -16.01
CA ALA A 187 30.52 -15.51 -15.88
C ALA A 187 29.55 -16.05 -14.82
N ILE A 188 29.44 -15.38 -13.67
CA ILE A 188 28.51 -15.77 -12.61
C ILE A 188 27.04 -15.57 -13.02
N ASN A 189 26.75 -14.56 -13.86
CA ASN A 189 25.40 -14.31 -14.35
C ASN A 189 24.98 -15.36 -15.37
N ASN A 190 25.87 -15.74 -16.29
CA ASN A 190 25.64 -16.82 -17.25
C ASN A 190 25.35 -18.15 -16.52
N TRP A 191 26.16 -18.45 -15.50
CA TRP A 191 25.93 -19.63 -14.66
C TRP A 191 24.57 -19.59 -13.96
N ARG A 192 24.19 -18.46 -13.35
CA ARG A 192 22.87 -18.31 -12.70
C ARG A 192 21.71 -18.44 -13.67
N LEU A 193 21.86 -17.95 -14.90
CA LEU A 193 20.84 -18.10 -15.94
C LEU A 193 20.64 -19.57 -16.30
N GLU A 194 21.74 -20.33 -16.49
CA GLU A 194 21.63 -21.79 -16.74
C GLU A 194 21.01 -22.52 -15.55
N GLN A 195 21.39 -22.19 -14.32
CA GLN A 195 20.75 -22.79 -13.13
C GLN A 195 19.25 -22.50 -13.08
N TRP A 196 18.85 -21.27 -13.42
CA TRP A 196 17.45 -20.87 -13.47
C TRP A 196 16.68 -21.62 -14.56
N GLU A 197 17.24 -21.77 -15.76
CA GLU A 197 16.66 -22.53 -16.87
C GLU A 197 16.46 -24.00 -16.50
N VAL A 198 17.47 -24.64 -15.89
CA VAL A 198 17.35 -26.02 -15.41
C VAL A 198 16.23 -26.17 -14.38
N LEU A 199 16.13 -25.25 -13.41
CA LEU A 199 15.04 -25.33 -12.43
C LEU A 199 13.68 -25.03 -13.05
N GLN A 200 13.61 -24.15 -14.05
CA GLN A 200 12.39 -23.88 -14.81
C GLN A 200 11.92 -25.16 -15.54
N ASP A 201 12.82 -25.89 -16.20
CA ASP A 201 12.50 -27.13 -16.91
C ASP A 201 12.01 -28.22 -15.94
N ILE A 202 12.67 -28.35 -14.78
CA ILE A 202 12.20 -29.25 -13.71
C ILE A 202 10.80 -28.84 -13.27
N CYS A 203 10.56 -27.56 -12.97
CA CYS A 203 9.24 -27.07 -12.58
C CYS A 203 8.18 -27.39 -13.64
N PHE A 204 8.49 -27.19 -14.92
CA PHE A 204 7.59 -27.49 -16.02
C PHE A 204 7.23 -28.98 -16.08
N ASN A 205 8.21 -29.87 -15.92
CA ASN A 205 7.99 -31.33 -15.91
C ASN A 205 7.12 -31.79 -14.73
N HIS A 206 7.16 -31.05 -13.62
CA HIS A 206 6.32 -31.27 -12.44
C HIS A 206 4.97 -30.52 -12.49
N GLY A 207 4.64 -29.86 -13.62
CA GLY A 207 3.36 -29.19 -13.83
C GLY A 207 3.29 -27.75 -13.28
N ILE A 208 4.41 -27.15 -12.87
CA ILE A 208 4.51 -25.75 -12.44
C ILE A 208 4.91 -24.88 -13.64
N ILE A 209 4.10 -23.86 -13.94
CA ILE A 209 4.47 -22.84 -14.93
C ILE A 209 5.19 -21.69 -14.23
N ILE A 210 6.43 -21.41 -14.66
CA ILE A 210 7.24 -20.31 -14.13
C ILE A 210 7.08 -19.05 -15.00
N SER A 211 6.85 -17.90 -14.36
CA SER A 211 6.82 -16.60 -15.02
C SER A 211 8.23 -16.17 -15.45
N GLU A 212 8.33 -15.31 -16.47
CA GLU A 212 9.61 -14.74 -16.91
C GLU A 212 10.39 -14.10 -15.74
N PRO A 213 11.74 -14.16 -15.78
CA PRO A 213 12.58 -13.56 -14.75
C PRO A 213 12.33 -12.05 -14.71
N GLN A 214 11.86 -11.54 -13.56
CA GLN A 214 11.76 -10.11 -13.35
C GLN A 214 13.15 -9.51 -13.13
N LYS A 215 13.40 -8.31 -13.66
CA LYS A 215 14.66 -7.59 -13.41
C LYS A 215 14.90 -7.48 -11.90
N SER A 216 16.07 -7.94 -11.45
CA SER A 216 16.49 -7.81 -10.06
C SER A 216 16.45 -6.34 -9.63
N ARG A 217 15.94 -6.08 -8.42
CA ARG A 217 15.84 -4.73 -7.84
C ARG A 217 17.21 -4.09 -7.56
N GLY A 218 18.30 -4.86 -7.69
CA GLY A 218 19.67 -4.38 -7.47
C GLY A 218 20.11 -4.37 -5.99
N TYR A 219 19.22 -4.71 -5.06
CA TYR A 219 19.48 -4.84 -3.63
C TYR A 219 18.65 -5.97 -3.03
N ASN A 220 19.16 -6.60 -1.97
CA ASN A 220 18.49 -7.69 -1.23
C ASN A 220 18.09 -7.19 0.15
N TYR A 221 16.85 -7.45 0.57
CA TYR A 221 16.41 -7.22 1.95
C TYR A 221 16.77 -8.42 2.83
N THR A 222 17.09 -8.15 4.09
CA THR A 222 17.05 -9.17 5.13
C THR A 222 15.60 -9.60 5.40
N VAL A 223 15.41 -10.79 5.99
CA VAL A 223 14.07 -11.29 6.36
C VAL A 223 13.31 -10.30 7.25
N GLU A 224 14.01 -9.67 8.20
CA GLU A 224 13.42 -8.67 9.09
C GLU A 224 13.01 -7.39 8.35
N GLU A 225 13.88 -6.86 7.47
CA GLU A 225 13.56 -5.68 6.66
C GLU A 225 12.38 -5.95 5.72
N TYR A 226 12.36 -7.12 5.08
CA TYR A 226 11.26 -7.52 4.21
C TYR A 226 9.94 -7.62 4.99
N GLY A 227 9.97 -8.18 6.21
CA GLY A 227 8.82 -8.23 7.11
C GLY A 227 8.27 -6.83 7.44
N LYS A 228 9.15 -5.90 7.83
CA LYS A 228 8.77 -4.51 8.14
C LYS A 228 8.16 -3.80 6.93
N HIS A 229 8.77 -3.93 5.75
CA HIS A 229 8.23 -3.33 4.53
C HIS A 229 6.88 -3.93 4.13
N GLN A 230 6.67 -5.23 4.36
CA GLN A 230 5.37 -5.86 4.12
C GLN A 230 4.29 -5.31 5.06
N ASP A 231 4.61 -5.09 6.34
CA ASP A 231 3.68 -4.51 7.30
C ASP A 231 3.36 -3.04 6.96
N GLU A 232 4.35 -2.28 6.52
CA GLU A 232 4.18 -0.91 6.01
C GLU A 232 3.28 -0.86 4.77
N ILE A 233 3.51 -1.76 3.79
CA ILE A 233 2.65 -1.87 2.59
C ILE A 233 1.20 -2.22 2.99
N LYS A 234 1.00 -3.11 3.96
CA LYS A 234 -0.34 -3.46 4.45
C LYS A 234 -1.02 -2.26 5.11
N ALA A 235 -0.29 -1.51 5.95
CA ALA A 235 -0.81 -0.30 6.58
C ALA A 235 -1.22 0.75 5.54
N LEU A 236 -0.35 1.00 4.54
CA LEU A 236 -0.64 1.93 3.45
C LEU A 236 -1.83 1.49 2.58
N ASN A 237 -1.97 0.18 2.32
CA ASN A 237 -3.14 -0.33 1.59
C ASN A 237 -4.44 -0.19 2.40
N ALA A 238 -4.39 -0.38 3.72
CA ALA A 238 -5.54 -0.14 4.59
C ALA A 238 -5.93 1.35 4.61
N GLU A 239 -4.95 2.25 4.70
CA GLU A 239 -5.16 3.70 4.61
C GLU A 239 -5.75 4.10 3.25
N LYS A 240 -5.21 3.55 2.16
CA LYS A 240 -5.74 3.78 0.81
C LYS A 240 -7.20 3.36 0.69
N ALA A 241 -7.55 2.17 1.20
CA ALA A 241 -8.93 1.67 1.17
C ALA A 241 -9.88 2.56 1.98
N GLN A 242 -9.42 3.09 3.12
CA GLN A 242 -10.18 4.07 3.90
C GLN A 242 -10.41 5.37 3.12
N VAL A 243 -9.35 5.93 2.53
CA VAL A 243 -9.42 7.18 1.75
C VAL A 243 -10.33 7.01 0.53
N GLU A 244 -10.29 5.86 -0.16
CA GLU A 244 -11.20 5.54 -1.26
C GLU A 244 -12.65 5.48 -0.81
N GLY A 245 -12.93 4.92 0.37
CA GLY A 245 -14.26 4.93 0.99
C GLY A 245 -14.77 6.34 1.31
N GLU A 246 -13.92 7.17 1.93
CA GLU A 246 -14.25 8.58 2.23
C GLU A 246 -14.49 9.40 0.96
N LEU A 247 -13.71 9.15 -0.09
CA LEU A 247 -13.88 9.79 -1.38
C LEU A 247 -15.22 9.41 -2.02
N ALA A 248 -15.59 8.13 -1.98
CA ALA A 248 -16.88 7.65 -2.47
C ALA A 248 -18.06 8.30 -1.73
N GLU A 249 -17.97 8.43 -0.39
CA GLU A 249 -19.00 9.10 0.40
C GLU A 249 -19.13 10.60 0.04
N LYS A 250 -17.99 11.29 -0.11
CA LYS A 250 -17.96 12.71 -0.52
C LYS A 250 -18.52 12.89 -1.93
N GLN A 251 -18.22 11.98 -2.85
CA GLN A 251 -18.74 11.98 -4.21
C GLN A 251 -20.28 11.87 -4.20
N ALA A 252 -20.82 10.90 -3.44
CA ALA A 252 -22.26 10.72 -3.30
C ALA A 252 -22.97 11.95 -2.69
N LYS A 253 -22.35 12.59 -1.68
CA LYS A 253 -22.88 13.85 -1.12
C LYS A 253 -22.87 14.99 -2.14
N ARG A 254 -21.84 15.08 -2.99
CA ARG A 254 -21.77 16.10 -4.04
C ARG A 254 -22.87 15.91 -5.08
N GLU A 255 -23.08 14.67 -5.54
CA GLU A 255 -24.15 14.34 -6.48
C GLU A 255 -25.54 14.66 -5.92
N ALA A 256 -25.77 14.37 -4.64
CA ALA A 256 -27.03 14.73 -3.97
C ALA A 256 -27.24 16.25 -3.89
N LEU A 257 -26.18 17.02 -3.61
CA LEU A 257 -26.22 18.49 -3.61
C LEU A 257 -26.47 19.05 -5.01
N ASP A 258 -25.81 18.51 -6.04
CA ASP A 258 -26.00 18.92 -7.43
C ASP A 258 -27.47 18.71 -7.86
N GLN A 259 -28.08 17.59 -7.47
CA GLN A 259 -29.52 17.34 -7.70
C GLN A 259 -30.42 18.35 -6.97
N GLN A 260 -30.10 18.73 -5.73
CA GLN A 260 -30.85 19.76 -5.01
C GLN A 260 -30.75 21.13 -5.67
N ILE A 261 -29.54 21.49 -6.14
CA ILE A 261 -29.30 22.75 -6.86
C ILE A 261 -30.14 22.77 -8.15
N GLU A 262 -30.17 21.67 -8.89
CA GLU A 262 -30.96 21.58 -10.12
C GLU A 262 -32.47 21.72 -9.85
N GLN A 263 -32.98 21.07 -8.80
CA GLN A 263 -34.38 21.22 -8.38
C GLN A 263 -34.73 22.67 -7.97
N LYS A 264 -33.91 23.30 -7.13
CA LYS A 264 -34.13 24.70 -6.70
C LYS A 264 -34.01 25.65 -7.90
N THR A 265 -33.09 25.40 -8.84
CA THR A 265 -32.95 26.19 -10.08
C THR A 265 -34.19 26.09 -10.96
N ALA A 266 -34.79 24.90 -11.10
CA ALA A 266 -36.06 24.73 -11.80
C ALA A 266 -37.22 25.47 -11.13
N GLN A 267 -37.28 25.46 -9.79
CA GLN A 267 -38.28 26.23 -9.03
C GLN A 267 -38.13 27.75 -9.28
N VAL A 268 -36.90 28.28 -9.21
CA VAL A 268 -36.62 29.69 -9.50
C VAL A 268 -37.05 30.06 -10.92
N LYS A 269 -36.71 29.24 -11.92
CA LYS A 269 -37.13 29.47 -13.31
C LYS A 269 -38.65 29.48 -13.47
N THR A 270 -39.34 28.61 -12.75
CA THR A 270 -40.81 28.57 -12.75
C THR A 270 -41.39 29.86 -12.16
N ILE A 271 -40.82 30.38 -11.08
CA ILE A 271 -41.24 31.65 -10.47
C ILE A 271 -41.01 32.82 -11.44
N LEU A 272 -39.85 32.86 -12.10
CA LEU A 272 -39.50 33.92 -13.06
C LEU A 272 -40.50 34.00 -14.24
N ASN A 273 -41.09 32.87 -14.66
CA ASN A 273 -42.07 32.86 -15.75
C ASN A 273 -43.37 33.60 -15.43
N TYR A 274 -43.69 33.87 -14.16
CA TYR A 274 -44.89 34.63 -13.79
C TYR A 274 -44.70 36.15 -13.87
N ILE A 275 -43.45 36.65 -13.87
CA ILE A 275 -43.14 38.09 -13.90
C ILE A 275 -43.76 38.82 -15.10
N PRO A 276 -43.69 38.31 -16.35
CA PRO A 276 -44.26 38.99 -17.51
C PRO A 276 -45.79 39.13 -17.49
N ASP A 277 -46.48 38.22 -16.81
CA ASP A 277 -47.93 38.29 -16.67
C ASP A 277 -48.34 39.37 -15.67
N TYR A 278 -47.58 39.52 -14.57
CA TYR A 278 -47.72 40.66 -13.65
C TYR A 278 -47.43 42.01 -14.35
N GLU A 279 -46.39 42.10 -15.17
CA GLU A 279 -46.08 43.32 -15.93
C GLU A 279 -47.20 43.71 -16.92
N LYS A 280 -47.90 42.72 -17.51
CA LYS A 280 -49.04 42.97 -18.39
C LYS A 280 -50.26 43.44 -17.62
N GLU A 281 -50.53 42.91 -16.43
CA GLU A 281 -51.63 43.40 -15.58
C GLU A 281 -51.42 44.87 -15.21
N PHE A 282 -50.20 45.26 -14.82
CA PHE A 282 -49.86 46.65 -14.48
C PHE A 282 -50.10 47.62 -15.67
N LYS A 283 -49.76 47.20 -16.90
CA LYS A 283 -50.01 48.00 -18.11
C LYS A 283 -51.51 48.19 -18.41
N ILE A 284 -52.33 47.18 -18.12
CA ILE A 284 -53.78 47.27 -18.33
C ILE A 284 -54.41 48.23 -17.31
N GLU A 285 -53.90 48.28 -16.07
CA GLU A 285 -54.32 49.26 -15.06
C GLU A 285 -53.97 50.69 -15.50
N ASP A 286 -52.74 50.93 -15.97
CA ASP A 286 -52.33 52.24 -16.52
C ASP A 286 -53.21 52.68 -17.70
N GLU A 287 -53.57 51.76 -18.61
CA GLU A 287 -54.48 52.04 -19.72
C GLU A 287 -55.90 52.41 -19.24
N CYS A 288 -56.40 51.75 -18.19
CA CYS A 288 -57.70 52.07 -17.58
C CYS A 288 -57.67 53.48 -16.96
N ASP A 289 -56.61 53.82 -16.24
CA ASP A 289 -56.46 55.14 -15.60
C ASP A 289 -56.28 56.26 -16.61
N GLN A 290 -55.56 56.01 -17.70
CA GLN A 290 -55.44 56.96 -18.80
C GLN A 290 -56.80 57.22 -19.47
N LEU A 291 -57.56 56.17 -19.79
CA LEU A 291 -58.90 56.31 -20.37
C LEU A 291 -59.87 57.02 -19.42
N ARG A 292 -59.75 56.77 -18.11
CA ARG A 292 -60.54 57.46 -17.08
C ARG A 292 -60.23 58.96 -17.05
N ARG A 293 -58.95 59.35 -17.06
CA ARG A 293 -58.54 60.76 -17.10
C ARG A 293 -59.05 61.48 -18.35
N GLU A 294 -58.94 60.84 -19.50
CA GLU A 294 -59.46 61.38 -20.78
C GLU A 294 -60.98 61.52 -20.76
N LEU A 295 -61.70 60.55 -20.20
CA LEU A 295 -63.16 60.62 -20.04
C LEU A 295 -63.57 61.76 -19.11
N ILE A 296 -62.86 61.98 -18.00
CA ILE A 296 -63.13 63.10 -17.08
C ILE A 296 -62.99 64.44 -17.82
N GLY A 297 -61.95 64.61 -18.65
CA GLY A 297 -61.76 65.83 -19.45
C GLY A 297 -62.83 66.02 -20.53
N LEU A 298 -63.30 64.95 -21.19
CA LEU A 298 -64.37 65.02 -22.19
C LEU A 298 -65.77 65.25 -21.57
N LEU A 299 -65.94 64.94 -20.29
CA LEU A 299 -67.16 65.20 -19.53
C LEU A 299 -67.19 66.60 -18.88
N ASP A 300 -66.16 67.41 -19.10
CA ASP A 300 -66.06 68.75 -18.52
C ASP A 300 -66.95 69.75 -19.28
N GLY A 301 -68.17 69.91 -18.78
CA GLY A 301 -69.14 70.89 -19.28
C GLY A 301 -70.05 70.39 -20.40
N LYS A 302 -71.29 70.90 -20.39
CA LYS A 302 -72.39 70.45 -21.27
C LYS A 302 -72.07 70.53 -22.77
N LEU A 303 -71.28 71.53 -23.19
CA LEU A 303 -70.93 71.75 -24.60
C LEU A 303 -69.88 70.73 -25.10
N SER A 304 -68.93 70.32 -24.25
CA SER A 304 -67.91 69.31 -24.56
C SER A 304 -68.55 67.93 -24.76
N ILE A 305 -69.46 67.56 -23.87
CA ILE A 305 -70.24 66.32 -23.93
C ILE A 305 -71.04 66.23 -25.23
N MET A 306 -71.69 67.32 -25.65
CA MET A 306 -72.48 67.35 -26.89
C MET A 306 -71.60 67.21 -28.14
N LYS A 307 -70.40 67.81 -28.15
CA LYS A 307 -69.46 67.73 -29.28
C LYS A 307 -68.77 66.37 -29.40
N HIS A 308 -68.52 65.69 -28.28
CA HIS A 308 -67.71 64.47 -28.22
C HIS A 308 -68.50 63.21 -27.84
N LYS A 309 -69.84 63.23 -27.97
CA LYS A 309 -70.74 62.14 -27.58
C LYS A 309 -70.29 60.77 -28.07
N ASP A 310 -69.97 60.63 -29.34
CA ASP A 310 -69.58 59.33 -29.92
C ASP A 310 -68.21 58.84 -29.43
N ALA A 311 -67.28 59.77 -29.19
CA ALA A 311 -65.97 59.48 -28.62
C ALA A 311 -66.06 59.05 -27.14
N ILE A 312 -66.96 59.68 -26.38
CA ILE A 312 -67.26 59.30 -24.98
C ILE A 312 -67.83 57.87 -24.95
N ILE A 313 -68.82 57.57 -25.79
CA ILE A 313 -69.42 56.23 -25.87
C ILE A 313 -68.37 55.18 -26.24
N ALA A 314 -67.53 55.44 -27.24
CA ALA A 314 -66.47 54.53 -27.65
C ALA A 314 -65.44 54.28 -26.53
N LYS A 315 -65.03 55.32 -25.79
CA LYS A 315 -64.10 55.21 -24.67
C LYS A 315 -64.72 54.48 -23.46
N VAL A 316 -65.99 54.74 -23.14
CA VAL A 316 -66.72 54.01 -22.08
C VAL A 316 -66.84 52.53 -22.44
N GLN A 317 -67.20 52.19 -23.68
CA GLN A 317 -67.25 50.80 -24.13
C GLN A 317 -65.88 50.11 -24.07
N ARG A 318 -64.80 50.81 -24.44
CA ARG A 318 -63.44 50.31 -24.33
C ARG A 318 -63.03 50.09 -22.87
N LEU A 319 -63.35 51.04 -21.99
CA LEU A 319 -63.11 50.92 -20.55
C LEU A 319 -63.89 49.75 -19.95
N CYS A 320 -65.17 49.57 -20.28
CA CYS A 320 -65.96 48.43 -19.82
C CYS A 320 -65.37 47.07 -20.24
N LYS A 321 -64.83 46.98 -21.46
CA LYS A 321 -64.15 45.75 -21.93
C LYS A 321 -62.84 45.50 -21.17
N LEU A 322 -62.05 46.54 -20.92
CA LEU A 322 -60.81 46.44 -20.16
C LEU A 322 -61.09 46.09 -18.69
N VAL A 323 -62.06 46.74 -18.04
CA VAL A 323 -62.46 46.46 -16.66
C VAL A 323 -62.97 45.02 -16.48
N LYS A 324 -63.74 44.48 -17.45
CA LYS A 324 -64.12 43.05 -17.41
C LYS A 324 -62.91 42.14 -17.49
N LYS A 325 -61.96 42.45 -18.38
CA LYS A 325 -60.72 41.70 -18.52
C LYS A 325 -59.84 41.77 -17.26
N VAL A 326 -59.76 42.94 -16.62
CA VAL A 326 -59.08 43.13 -15.33
C VAL A 326 -59.78 42.34 -14.24
N ASN A 327 -61.11 42.36 -14.15
CA ASN A 327 -61.85 41.64 -13.11
C ASN A 327 -61.71 40.11 -13.24
N ASP A 328 -61.78 39.58 -14.47
CA ASP A 328 -61.59 38.15 -14.73
C ASP A 328 -60.14 37.71 -14.47
N ASN A 329 -59.17 38.59 -14.73
CA ASN A 329 -57.77 38.36 -14.39
C ASN A 329 -57.50 38.51 -12.89
N ALA A 330 -58.09 39.50 -12.21
CA ALA A 330 -57.97 39.75 -10.77
C ALA A 330 -58.48 38.57 -9.93
N TYR A 331 -59.55 37.90 -10.38
CA TYR A 331 -60.02 36.67 -9.74
C TYR A 331 -59.01 35.52 -9.89
N LYS A 332 -58.38 35.39 -11.08
CA LYS A 332 -57.35 34.37 -11.33
C LYS A 332 -56.04 34.68 -10.62
N SER A 333 -55.62 35.94 -10.60
CA SER A 333 -54.41 36.40 -9.92
C SER A 333 -54.62 36.37 -8.41
N GLY A 334 -55.80 36.65 -7.88
CA GLY A 334 -56.13 36.46 -6.45
C GLY A 334 -55.96 35.01 -5.98
N ASN A 335 -56.46 34.04 -6.75
CA ASN A 335 -56.22 32.60 -6.47
C ASN A 335 -54.73 32.22 -6.61
N THR A 336 -54.02 32.84 -7.56
CA THR A 336 -52.58 32.62 -7.76
C THR A 336 -51.75 33.24 -6.63
N ILE A 337 -52.09 34.45 -6.17
CA ILE A 337 -51.47 35.17 -5.06
C ILE A 337 -51.61 34.35 -3.78
N TYR A 338 -52.79 33.78 -3.50
CA TYR A 338 -52.97 32.89 -2.35
C TYR A 338 -52.01 31.68 -2.41
N SER A 339 -51.90 31.03 -3.57
CA SER A 339 -50.98 29.90 -3.76
C SER A 339 -49.50 30.29 -3.69
N LEU A 340 -49.15 31.52 -4.10
CA LEU A 340 -47.79 32.04 -4.02
C LEU A 340 -47.45 32.48 -2.60
N HIS A 341 -48.39 33.04 -1.85
CA HIS A 341 -48.23 33.35 -0.43
C HIS A 341 -47.98 32.09 0.38
N GLU A 342 -48.72 31.00 0.12
CA GLU A 342 -48.51 29.71 0.79
C GLU A 342 -47.11 29.14 0.50
N LYS A 343 -46.65 29.25 -0.75
CA LYS A 343 -45.28 28.86 -1.14
C LYS A 343 -44.21 29.77 -0.54
N LEU A 344 -44.48 31.08 -0.44
CA LEU A 344 -43.57 32.06 0.14
C LEU A 344 -43.42 31.83 1.64
N ASP A 345 -44.51 31.60 2.37
CA ASP A 345 -44.50 31.26 3.79
C ASP A 345 -43.72 29.96 4.04
N ALA A 346 -43.94 28.94 3.20
CA ALA A 346 -43.17 27.69 3.28
C ALA A 346 -41.66 27.93 3.03
N ALA A 347 -41.31 28.74 2.03
CA ALA A 347 -39.92 29.07 1.71
C ALA A 347 -39.25 29.93 2.80
N MET A 348 -39.98 30.88 3.39
CA MET A 348 -39.50 31.69 4.51
C MET A 348 -39.23 30.82 5.74
N LYS A 349 -40.12 29.86 6.02
CA LYS A 349 -39.92 28.90 7.11
C LYS A 349 -38.70 28.00 6.89
N GLU A 350 -38.51 27.49 5.66
CA GLU A 350 -37.30 26.73 5.30
C GLU A 350 -36.02 27.57 5.47
N TYR A 351 -36.07 28.85 5.09
CA TYR A 351 -34.95 29.78 5.23
C TYR A 351 -34.62 30.03 6.71
N ASP A 352 -35.63 30.28 7.54
CA ASP A 352 -35.45 30.50 8.98
C ASP A 352 -34.86 29.26 9.66
N ASP A 353 -35.36 28.07 9.33
CA ASP A 353 -34.83 26.79 9.83
C ASP A 353 -33.36 26.60 9.41
N ALA A 354 -33.02 26.93 8.16
CA ALA A 354 -31.64 26.86 7.67
C ALA A 354 -30.72 27.87 8.39
N CYS A 355 -31.18 29.09 8.63
CA CYS A 355 -30.45 30.11 9.39
C CYS A 355 -30.19 29.66 10.84
N GLN A 356 -31.17 29.02 11.49
CA GLN A 356 -30.99 28.48 12.84
C GLN A 356 -29.96 27.36 12.87
N ARG A 357 -30.04 26.40 11.94
CA ARG A 357 -29.03 25.32 11.83
C ARG A 357 -27.62 25.87 11.59
N TRP A 358 -27.50 26.89 10.74
CA TRP A 358 -26.21 27.54 10.49
C TRP A 358 -25.65 28.22 11.74
N LYS A 359 -26.50 28.90 12.53
CA LYS A 359 -26.08 29.50 13.81
C LYS A 359 -25.58 28.46 14.80
N CYS A 360 -26.33 27.38 15.03
CA CYS A 360 -25.91 26.30 15.92
C CYS A 360 -24.58 25.68 15.47
N ALA A 361 -24.44 25.38 14.17
CA ALA A 361 -23.20 24.83 13.63
C ALA A 361 -22.03 25.81 13.71
N ALA A 362 -22.27 27.12 13.59
CA ALA A 362 -21.24 28.15 13.76
C ALA A 362 -20.77 28.24 15.21
N GLU A 363 -21.69 28.18 16.17
CA GLU A 363 -21.39 28.17 17.60
C GLU A 363 -20.54 26.94 17.98
N GLU A 364 -20.98 25.75 17.60
CA GLU A 364 -20.24 24.49 17.81
C GLU A 364 -18.84 24.55 17.18
N ARG A 365 -18.71 25.11 15.98
CA ARG A 365 -17.39 25.32 15.33
C ARG A 365 -16.50 26.28 16.12
N THR A 366 -17.06 27.30 16.76
CA THR A 366 -16.26 28.21 17.60
C THR A 366 -15.82 27.55 18.90
N GLU A 367 -16.66 26.72 19.49
CA GLU A 367 -16.34 25.93 20.69
C GLU A 367 -15.22 24.94 20.39
N LEU A 368 -15.40 24.11 19.35
CA LEU A 368 -14.35 23.17 18.90
C LEU A 368 -13.03 23.88 18.57
N ARG A 369 -13.06 25.11 18.03
CA ARG A 369 -11.84 25.89 17.81
C ARG A 369 -11.16 26.33 19.10
N ARG A 370 -11.92 26.70 20.14
CA ARG A 370 -11.36 27.03 21.46
C ARG A 370 -10.75 25.80 22.10
N ASP A 371 -11.46 24.67 22.07
CA ASP A 371 -10.98 23.41 22.64
C ASP A 371 -9.70 22.94 21.95
N ASN A 372 -9.66 23.02 20.61
CA ASN A 372 -8.48 22.63 19.85
C ASN A 372 -7.29 23.57 20.11
N ALA A 373 -7.53 24.86 20.30
CA ALA A 373 -6.48 25.80 20.71
C ALA A 373 -5.97 25.53 22.13
N ALA A 374 -6.86 25.18 23.07
CA ALA A 374 -6.50 24.82 24.43
C ALA A 374 -5.68 23.52 24.48
N LEU A 375 -6.12 22.47 23.76
CA LEU A 375 -5.39 21.22 23.63
C LEU A 375 -4.01 21.41 22.98
N SER A 376 -3.92 22.27 21.95
CA SER A 376 -2.63 22.60 21.33
C SER A 376 -1.67 23.25 22.32
N ALA A 377 -2.15 24.19 23.15
CA ALA A 377 -1.32 24.82 24.18
C ALA A 377 -0.86 23.80 25.24
N GLU A 378 -1.74 22.89 25.66
CA GLU A 378 -1.39 21.82 26.61
C GLU A 378 -0.34 20.86 26.03
N VAL A 379 -0.44 20.52 24.74
CA VAL A 379 0.55 19.71 24.03
C VAL A 379 1.91 20.42 23.95
N ASP A 380 1.91 21.73 23.68
CA ASP A 380 3.14 22.52 23.65
C ASP A 380 3.83 22.55 25.02
N ASP A 381 3.07 22.79 26.10
CA ASP A 381 3.57 22.79 27.48
C ASP A 381 4.14 21.41 27.87
N LEU A 382 3.43 20.33 27.54
CA LEU A 382 3.89 18.95 27.78
C LEU A 382 5.14 18.62 26.95
N THR A 383 5.23 19.12 25.71
CA THR A 383 6.40 18.93 24.85
C THR A 383 7.63 19.63 25.41
N GLU A 384 7.46 20.85 25.94
CA GLU A 384 8.53 21.56 26.64
C GLU A 384 8.94 20.81 27.91
N PHE A 385 7.99 20.36 28.73
CA PHE A 385 8.26 19.57 29.93
C PHE A 385 9.05 18.28 29.63
N VAL A 386 8.63 17.51 28.62
CA VAL A 386 9.33 16.30 28.18
C VAL A 386 10.76 16.62 27.71
N SER A 387 10.93 17.74 27.00
CA SER A 387 12.25 18.18 26.53
C SER A 387 13.16 18.58 27.70
N LEU A 388 12.63 19.22 28.73
CA LEU A 388 13.34 19.52 29.98
C LEU A 388 13.70 18.25 30.75
N LEU A 389 12.78 17.30 30.87
CA LEU A 389 13.00 16.03 31.56
C LEU A 389 14.11 15.22 30.88
N LYS A 390 14.10 15.13 29.55
CA LYS A 390 15.17 14.51 28.75
C LYS A 390 16.54 15.12 29.03
N ARG A 391 16.61 16.44 29.22
CA ARG A 391 17.87 17.18 29.40
C ARG A 391 18.39 17.11 30.83
N LEU A 392 17.51 17.23 31.82
CA LEU A 392 17.90 17.36 33.23
C LEU A 392 17.99 16.00 33.95
N GLU A 393 17.15 15.03 33.58
CA GLU A 393 17.00 13.75 34.29
C GLU A 393 16.80 12.58 33.28
N PRO A 394 17.82 12.25 32.46
CA PRO A 394 17.69 11.28 31.36
C PRO A 394 17.33 9.87 31.83
N GLN A 395 17.83 9.43 33.00
CA GLN A 395 17.50 8.11 33.56
C GLN A 395 16.01 8.00 33.92
N LYS A 396 15.45 9.03 34.55
CA LYS A 396 14.01 9.06 34.87
C LYS A 396 13.15 9.19 33.62
N TYR A 397 13.62 9.93 32.60
CA TYR A 397 12.94 9.98 31.31
C TYR A 397 12.83 8.58 30.68
N ASP A 398 13.91 7.81 30.68
CA ASP A 398 13.92 6.44 30.14
C ASP A 398 13.02 5.49 30.93
N GLU A 399 13.00 5.58 32.26
CA GLU A 399 12.08 4.81 33.12
C GLU A 399 10.60 5.13 32.82
N VAL A 400 10.26 6.42 32.71
CA VAL A 400 8.90 6.87 32.39
C VAL A 400 8.50 6.45 30.98
N LYS A 401 9.42 6.55 30.01
CA LYS A 401 9.18 6.11 28.63
C LYS A 401 8.90 4.61 28.56
N GLN A 402 9.70 3.79 29.24
CA GLN A 402 9.48 2.34 29.31
C GLN A 402 8.15 2.00 30.00
N ALA A 403 7.79 2.70 31.08
CA ALA A 403 6.51 2.53 31.75
C ALA A 403 5.32 2.92 30.83
N GLN A 404 5.48 3.99 30.04
CA GLN A 404 4.45 4.43 29.08
C GLN A 404 4.29 3.43 27.92
N GLU A 405 5.38 2.92 27.36
CA GLU A 405 5.36 1.86 26.35
C GLU A 405 4.69 0.58 26.89
N TYR A 406 4.98 0.20 28.14
CA TYR A 406 4.32 -0.91 28.81
C TYR A 406 2.81 -0.70 28.96
N VAL A 407 2.38 0.46 29.46
CA VAL A 407 0.95 0.80 29.58
C VAL A 407 0.25 0.85 28.22
N HIS A 408 0.91 1.34 27.17
CA HIS A 408 0.34 1.37 25.83
C HIS A 408 0.12 -0.04 25.28
N SER A 409 1.11 -0.92 25.44
CA SER A 409 1.00 -2.33 25.06
C SER A 409 -0.13 -3.07 25.80
N GLN A 410 -0.33 -2.76 27.08
CA GLN A 410 -1.44 -3.31 27.88
C GLN A 410 -2.80 -2.85 27.34
N ARG A 411 -2.95 -1.56 27.03
CA ARG A 411 -4.21 -1.03 26.46
C ARG A 411 -4.51 -1.59 25.07
N GLU A 412 -3.50 -1.80 24.23
CA GLU A 412 -3.67 -2.44 22.92
C GLU A 412 -4.13 -3.90 23.07
N GLN A 413 -3.54 -4.65 24.01
CA GLN A 413 -3.97 -6.01 24.33
C GLN A 413 -5.40 -6.05 24.86
N GLU A 414 -5.78 -5.13 25.76
CA GLU A 414 -7.15 -5.00 26.27
C GLU A 414 -8.15 -4.64 25.16
N ALA A 415 -7.81 -3.72 24.26
CA ALA A 415 -8.65 -3.34 23.12
C ALA A 415 -8.84 -4.50 22.13
N GLN A 416 -7.76 -5.25 21.84
CA GLN A 416 -7.83 -6.46 21.03
C GLN A 416 -8.66 -7.56 21.69
N GLN A 417 -8.53 -7.75 23.01
CA GLN A 417 -9.38 -8.67 23.76
C GLN A 417 -10.85 -8.23 23.74
N GLN A 418 -11.16 -6.96 24.00
CA GLN A 418 -12.55 -6.46 23.93
C GLN A 418 -13.16 -6.60 22.53
N SER A 419 -12.39 -6.34 21.47
CA SER A 419 -12.77 -6.60 20.08
C SER A 419 -13.05 -8.08 19.82
N ALA A 420 -12.18 -8.98 20.32
CA ALA A 420 -12.36 -10.42 20.22
C ALA A 420 -13.58 -10.94 21.01
N THR A 421 -13.86 -10.38 22.19
CA THR A 421 -15.03 -10.74 23.02
C THR A 421 -16.33 -10.23 22.39
N ARG A 422 -16.30 -9.04 21.77
CA ARG A 422 -17.45 -8.47 21.03
C ARG A 422 -17.74 -9.28 19.76
N LYS A 423 -16.70 -9.76 19.07
CA LYS A 423 -16.84 -10.76 18.00
C LYS A 423 -17.41 -12.06 18.54
N LYS A 424 -16.88 -12.67 19.61
CA LYS A 424 -17.44 -13.92 20.16
C LYS A 424 -18.93 -13.84 20.56
N LYS A 425 -19.40 -12.69 21.05
CA LYS A 425 -20.83 -12.48 21.36
C LYS A 425 -21.73 -12.41 20.11
N SER A 426 -21.22 -12.04 18.94
CA SER A 426 -22.02 -12.03 17.70
C SER A 426 -22.12 -13.41 17.03
N TRP A 427 -21.32 -14.39 17.45
CA TRP A 427 -21.31 -15.77 16.92
C TRP A 427 -22.01 -16.77 17.86
N GLY A 428 -22.66 -16.29 18.94
CA GLY A 428 -23.35 -17.12 19.94
C GLY A 428 -24.86 -16.91 20.00
N LEU A 429 -25.46 -16.35 18.95
CA LEU A 429 -26.91 -16.28 18.75
C LEU A 429 -27.24 -16.99 17.43
N GLU A 430 -27.15 -18.33 17.45
CA GLU A 430 -27.93 -19.23 16.61
C GLU A 430 -28.44 -20.38 17.47
#